data_AF-A0A2N2LQI0-F1
#
_entry.id   AF-A0A2N2LQI0-F1
#
_cell.length_a   1.000
_cell.length_b   1.000
_cell.length_c   1.000
_cell.angle_alpha   90.00
_cell.angle_beta   90.00
_cell.angle_gamma   90.00
#
_symmetry.space_group_name_H-M   'P 1'
#
loop_
_entity.id
_entity.type
_entity.pdbx_description
1 polymer ?
#
loop_
_entity_poly.entity_id
_entity_poly.type
_entity_poly.pdbx_seq_one_letter_code
_entity_poly.pdbx_strand_id
1 'polypeptide(L)'
;MLDKHGSHSQVAVTAVMTAFVSGLELADWSLRKYRKSPWLRCAADACREAVLGQIIKPGLFTRFLLSSAVLAALFSLTSLIMPVLFPFDVEKYLKFHYTKTHKQTLLLLNLFLKDSLNRGIPVTNIQNLLDGLQTY
;
A
#
# COMPACT_ATOMS: atom_id res chain seq x y z
N MET A 1 -26.32 1.25 -22.20
CA MET A 1 -25.75 1.90 -21.01
C MET A 1 -24.49 1.12 -20.62
N LEU A 2 -23.33 1.57 -21.09
CA LEU A 2 -22.03 1.00 -20.75
C LEU A 2 -21.41 1.91 -19.72
N ASP A 3 -21.61 1.63 -18.43
CA ASP A 3 -20.97 2.40 -17.35
C ASP A 3 -20.25 1.45 -16.38
N LYS A 4 -18.91 1.48 -16.50
CA LYS A 4 -17.89 1.43 -15.45
C LYS A 4 -17.94 0.28 -14.45
N HIS A 5 -17.24 -0.80 -14.80
CA HIS A 5 -16.37 -1.47 -13.84
C HIS A 5 -14.93 -1.09 -14.18
N GLY A 6 -14.34 -0.14 -13.45
CA GLY A 6 -12.89 -0.15 -13.32
C GLY A 6 -12.53 -1.54 -12.83
N SER A 7 -11.80 -2.32 -13.62
CA SER A 7 -11.53 -3.73 -13.33
C SER A 7 -11.04 -3.84 -11.89
N HIS A 8 -11.60 -4.73 -11.08
CA HIS A 8 -11.19 -4.94 -9.67
C HIS A 8 -9.66 -5.06 -9.52
N SER A 9 -8.97 -5.51 -10.58
CA SER A 9 -7.51 -5.51 -10.66
C SER A 9 -6.86 -4.13 -10.58
N GLN A 10 -7.42 -3.09 -11.21
CA GLN A 10 -6.88 -1.73 -11.16
C GLN A 10 -6.98 -1.13 -9.75
N VAL A 11 -8.10 -1.38 -9.06
CA VAL A 11 -8.29 -0.93 -7.67
C VAL A 11 -7.33 -1.66 -6.74
N ALA A 12 -7.15 -2.98 -6.92
CA ALA A 12 -6.19 -3.76 -6.15
C ALA A 12 -4.74 -3.29 -6.38
N VAL A 13 -4.33 -3.03 -7.62
CA VAL A 13 -3.00 -2.47 -7.93
C VAL A 13 -2.83 -1.10 -7.28
N THR A 14 -3.85 -0.25 -7.34
CA THR A 14 -3.84 1.07 -6.70
C THR A 14 -3.69 0.94 -5.19
N ALA A 15 -4.39 0.00 -4.55
CA ALA A 15 -4.28 -0.26 -3.11
C ALA A 15 -2.87 -0.73 -2.71
N VAL A 16 -2.28 -1.66 -3.48
CA VAL A 16 -0.91 -2.13 -3.27
C VAL A 16 0.09 -0.99 -3.34
N MET A 17 0.03 -0.18 -4.39
CA MET A 17 0.95 0.96 -4.58
C MET A 17 0.76 2.02 -3.50
N THR A 18 -0.49 2.35 -3.16
CA THR A 18 -0.82 3.35 -2.12
C THR A 18 -0.24 2.93 -0.77
N ALA A 19 -0.43 1.68 -0.37
CA ALA A 19 0.08 1.17 0.89
C ALA A 19 1.62 1.14 0.94
N PHE A 20 2.26 0.65 -0.14
CA PHE A 20 3.73 0.64 -0.24
C PHE A 20 4.33 2.04 -0.14
N VAL A 21 3.80 3.00 -0.92
CA VAL A 21 4.26 4.39 -0.92
C VAL A 21 4.06 5.05 0.44
N SER A 22 2.89 4.83 1.07
CA SER A 22 2.59 5.36 2.41
C SER A 22 3.60 4.88 3.45
N GLY A 23 3.91 3.58 3.46
CA GLY A 23 4.90 3.03 4.37
C GLY A 23 6.32 3.55 4.10
N LEU A 24 6.66 3.80 2.83
CA LEU A 24 7.94 4.36 2.44
C LEU A 24 8.08 5.85 2.83
N GLU A 25 7.00 6.63 2.68
CA GLU A 25 6.92 8.03 3.14
C GLU A 25 7.17 8.12 4.65
N LEU A 26 6.50 7.27 5.44
CA LEU A 26 6.70 7.16 6.89
C LEU A 26 8.10 6.66 7.29
N ALA A 27 8.84 6.09 6.34
CA ALA A 27 10.24 5.70 6.50
C ALA A 27 11.23 6.74 5.92
N ASP A 28 10.79 7.99 5.79
CA ASP A 28 11.54 9.12 5.23
C ASP A 28 12.04 8.88 3.80
N TRP A 29 11.28 8.14 3.00
CA TRP A 29 11.63 7.76 1.63
C TRP A 29 12.86 6.87 1.51
N SER A 30 13.39 6.34 2.63
CA SER A 30 14.53 5.44 2.59
C SER A 30 14.07 3.98 2.48
N LEU A 31 14.40 3.35 1.36
CA LEU A 31 14.12 1.94 1.08
C LEU A 31 14.80 1.04 2.12
N ARG A 32 16.01 1.40 2.58
CA ARG A 32 16.71 0.67 3.64
C ARG A 32 16.02 0.82 5.00
N LYS A 33 15.63 2.04 5.40
CA LYS A 33 14.90 2.24 6.66
C LYS A 33 13.55 1.53 6.61
N TYR A 34 12.83 1.64 5.49
CA TYR A 34 11.54 1.01 5.27
C TYR A 34 11.60 -0.50 5.53
N ARG A 35 12.58 -1.21 4.95
CA ARG A 35 12.76 -2.67 5.20
C ARG A 35 12.99 -3.05 6.66
N LYS A 36 13.49 -2.12 7.48
CA LYS A 36 13.85 -2.34 8.88
C LYS A 36 12.86 -1.69 9.86
N SER A 37 11.85 -0.99 9.36
CA SER A 37 10.90 -0.24 10.17
C SER A 37 9.61 -1.04 10.42
N PRO A 38 8.83 -0.69 11.46
CA PRO A 38 7.49 -1.26 11.63
C PRO A 38 6.55 -0.95 10.44
N TRP A 39 6.86 0.10 9.66
CA TRP A 39 6.05 0.53 8.51
C TRP A 39 6.02 -0.48 7.37
N LEU A 40 7.03 -1.35 7.21
CA LEU A 40 6.98 -2.43 6.23
C LEU A 40 5.80 -3.35 6.49
N ARG A 41 5.67 -3.80 7.76
CA ARG A 41 4.63 -4.74 8.14
C ARG A 41 3.26 -4.05 8.14
N CYS A 42 3.19 -2.84 8.69
CA CYS A 42 1.97 -2.03 8.68
C CYS A 42 1.47 -1.80 7.24
N ALA A 43 2.35 -1.45 6.30
CA ALA A 43 1.98 -1.26 4.91
C ALA A 43 1.51 -2.55 4.21
N ALA A 44 2.18 -3.67 4.47
CA ALA A 44 1.75 -4.97 3.94
C ALA A 44 0.37 -5.38 4.48
N ASP A 45 0.12 -5.15 5.77
CA ASP A 45 -1.17 -5.44 6.39
C ASP A 45 -2.27 -4.48 5.91
N ALA A 46 -1.99 -3.19 5.78
CA ALA A 46 -2.91 -2.21 5.19
C ALA A 46 -3.24 -2.54 3.73
N CYS A 47 -2.25 -3.00 2.96
CA CYS A 47 -2.47 -3.50 1.60
C CYS A 47 -3.45 -4.68 1.59
N ARG A 48 -3.26 -5.66 2.48
CA ARG A 48 -4.17 -6.79 2.62
C ARG A 48 -5.58 -6.33 2.95
N GLU A 49 -5.74 -5.45 3.93
CA GLU A 49 -7.04 -4.89 4.35
C GLU A 49 -7.73 -4.23 3.15
N ALA A 50 -7.02 -3.32 2.45
CA ALA A 50 -7.55 -2.58 1.32
C ALA A 50 -7.94 -3.51 0.16
N VAL A 51 -7.09 -4.48 -0.21
CA VAL A 51 -7.39 -5.39 -1.33
C VAL A 51 -8.55 -6.33 -0.98
N LEU A 52 -8.61 -6.87 0.23
CA LEU A 52 -9.74 -7.70 0.67
C LEU A 52 -11.05 -6.90 0.73
N GLY A 53 -10.98 -5.60 1.05
CA GLY A 53 -12.09 -4.66 0.96
C GLY A 53 -12.60 -4.40 -0.47
N GLN A 54 -11.91 -4.88 -1.51
CA GLN A 54 -12.26 -4.63 -2.92
C GLN A 54 -12.66 -5.91 -3.68
N ILE A 55 -12.32 -7.09 -3.14
CA ILE A 55 -12.58 -8.38 -3.79
C ILE A 55 -13.87 -9.00 -3.24
N ILE A 56 -14.78 -9.39 -4.13
CA ILE A 56 -15.98 -10.14 -3.78
C ILE A 56 -15.61 -11.63 -3.67
N LYS A 57 -15.62 -12.17 -2.45
CA LYS A 57 -15.32 -13.59 -2.12
C LYS A 57 -13.92 -14.08 -2.58
N PRO A 58 -12.84 -13.64 -1.91
CA PRO A 58 -11.49 -14.13 -2.23
C PRO A 58 -11.37 -15.62 -1.93
N GLY A 59 -10.94 -16.40 -2.92
CA GLY A 59 -10.61 -17.82 -2.77
C GLY A 59 -9.39 -18.06 -1.88
N LEU A 60 -9.14 -19.32 -1.53
CA LEU A 60 -8.07 -19.69 -0.60
C LEU A 60 -6.68 -19.25 -1.09
N PHE A 61 -6.40 -19.45 -2.38
CA PHE A 61 -5.14 -19.05 -3.00
C PHE A 61 -4.92 -17.53 -2.95
N THR A 62 -5.95 -16.74 -3.23
CA THR A 62 -5.91 -15.27 -3.11
C THR A 62 -5.62 -14.83 -1.67
N ARG A 63 -6.24 -15.47 -0.68
CA ARG A 63 -5.99 -15.16 0.75
C ARG A 63 -4.56 -15.50 1.18
N PHE A 64 -3.97 -16.54 0.60
CA PHE A 64 -2.57 -16.92 0.80
C PHE A 64 -1.62 -15.90 0.19
N LEU A 65 -1.83 -15.50 -1.07
CA LEU A 65 -1.04 -14.46 -1.73
C LEU A 65 -1.13 -13.11 -1.01
N LEU A 66 -2.30 -12.79 -0.46
CA LEU A 66 -2.51 -11.60 0.36
C LEU A 66 -2.10 -11.79 1.82
N SER A 67 -1.46 -12.90 2.19
CA SER A 67 -0.97 -13.06 3.56
C SER A 67 0.08 -12.00 3.87
N SER A 68 0.04 -11.51 5.11
CA SER A 68 0.93 -10.46 5.59
C SER A 68 2.41 -10.80 5.42
N ALA A 69 2.77 -12.08 5.58
CA ALA A 69 4.13 -12.55 5.38
C ALA A 69 4.55 -12.47 3.90
N VAL A 70 3.69 -12.89 2.98
CA VAL A 70 3.97 -12.83 1.54
C VAL A 70 4.05 -11.37 1.08
N LEU A 71 3.09 -10.52 1.46
CA LEU A 71 3.11 -9.11 1.09
C LEU A 71 4.31 -8.36 1.67
N ALA A 72 4.66 -8.59 2.95
CA ALA A 72 5.84 -7.97 3.55
C ALA A 72 7.14 -8.44 2.88
N ALA A 73 7.23 -9.73 2.51
CA ALA A 73 8.38 -10.24 1.76
C ALA A 73 8.47 -9.60 0.37
N LEU A 74 7.34 -9.46 -0.34
CA LEU A 74 7.28 -8.79 -1.64
C LEU A 74 7.65 -7.31 -1.55
N PHE A 75 7.17 -6.59 -0.54
CA PHE A 75 7.52 -5.18 -0.32
C PHE A 75 9.01 -5.04 0.03
N SER A 76 9.54 -5.91 0.90
CA SER A 76 10.96 -5.94 1.23
C SER A 76 11.83 -6.22 0.02
N LEU A 77 11.46 -7.21 -0.79
CA LEU A 77 12.16 -7.58 -2.01
C LEU A 77 12.14 -6.44 -3.03
N THR A 78 10.97 -5.83 -3.25
CA THR A 78 10.83 -4.65 -4.12
C THR A 78 11.78 -3.54 -3.67
N SER A 79 11.80 -3.21 -2.38
CA SER A 79 12.68 -2.16 -1.85
C SER A 79 14.17 -2.52 -1.93
N LEU A 80 14.52 -3.80 -1.90
CA LEU A 80 15.89 -4.28 -2.05
C LEU A 80 16.38 -4.17 -3.50
N ILE A 81 15.53 -4.53 -4.46
CA ILE A 81 15.88 -4.61 -5.88
C ILE A 81 15.85 -3.23 -6.56
N MET A 82 14.94 -2.33 -6.15
CA MET A 82 14.77 -1.01 -6.77
C MET A 82 16.09 -0.25 -7.00
N PRO A 83 16.99 -0.07 -6.00
CA PRO A 83 18.23 0.68 -6.20
C PRO A 83 19.20 0.06 -7.20
N VAL A 84 19.09 -1.24 -7.46
CA VAL A 84 19.95 -1.98 -8.39
C VAL A 84 19.38 -1.95 -9.82
N LEU A 85 18.05 -1.90 -9.94
CA LEU A 85 17.37 -1.97 -11.23
C LEU A 85 17.40 -0.64 -11.99
N PHE A 86 17.43 0.48 -11.26
CA PHE A 86 17.34 1.81 -11.87
C PHE A 86 18.72 2.50 -11.90
N PRO A 87 19.11 3.14 -13.01
CA PRO A 87 20.40 3.81 -13.15
C PRO A 87 20.43 5.20 -12.49
N PHE A 88 19.57 5.47 -11.51
CA PHE A 88 19.43 6.77 -10.83
C PHE A 88 19.03 6.60 -9.36
N ASP A 89 19.08 7.70 -8.60
CA ASP A 89 18.67 7.71 -7.19
C ASP A 89 17.14 7.56 -7.05
N VAL A 90 16.72 6.31 -6.81
CA VAL A 90 15.31 5.93 -6.70
C VAL A 90 14.65 6.58 -5.49
N GLU A 91 15.33 6.69 -4.35
CA GLU A 91 14.76 7.29 -3.14
C GLU A 91 14.42 8.77 -3.39
N LYS A 92 15.33 9.51 -4.03
CA LYS A 92 15.11 10.91 -4.42
C LYS A 92 13.99 11.05 -5.45
N TYR A 93 13.94 10.16 -6.44
CA TYR A 93 12.86 10.14 -7.43
C TYR A 93 11.50 9.88 -6.77
N LEU A 94 11.38 8.84 -5.94
CA LEU A 94 10.14 8.48 -5.26
C LEU A 94 9.66 9.60 -4.35
N LYS A 95 10.57 10.19 -3.56
CA LYS A 95 10.26 11.37 -2.74
C LYS A 95 9.69 12.50 -3.60
N PHE A 96 10.39 12.89 -4.66
CA PHE A 96 9.95 13.99 -5.52
C PHE A 96 8.62 13.71 -6.23
N HIS A 97 8.41 12.48 -6.70
CA HIS A 97 7.20 12.08 -7.42
C HIS A 97 5.98 12.02 -6.49
N TYR A 98 6.11 11.33 -5.35
CA TYR A 98 4.98 11.04 -4.47
C TYR A 98 4.68 12.11 -3.43
N THR A 99 5.63 12.98 -3.07
CA THR A 99 5.32 14.15 -2.20
C THR A 99 4.23 15.02 -2.84
N LYS A 100 4.21 15.13 -4.17
CA LYS A 100 3.20 15.90 -4.90
C LYS A 100 1.80 15.27 -4.84
N THR A 101 1.75 13.94 -4.69
CA THR A 101 0.51 13.18 -4.63
C THR A 101 0.13 12.81 -3.20
N HIS A 102 0.80 13.36 -2.17
CA HIS A 102 0.49 13.11 -0.76
C HIS A 102 -1.02 13.25 -0.43
N LYS A 103 -1.65 14.35 -0.86
CA LYS A 103 -3.11 14.55 -0.65
C LYS A 103 -3.96 13.47 -1.34
N GLN A 104 -3.52 12.99 -2.50
CA GLN A 104 -4.17 11.90 -3.22
C GLN A 104 -3.95 10.55 -2.50
N THR A 105 -2.76 10.30 -1.95
CA THR A 105 -2.46 9.14 -1.10
C THR A 105 -3.40 9.10 0.10
N LEU A 106 -3.54 10.21 0.83
CA LEU A 106 -4.48 10.32 1.96
C LEU A 106 -5.93 10.08 1.53
N LEU A 107 -6.35 10.64 0.40
CA LEU A 107 -7.69 10.42 -0.15
C LEU A 107 -7.94 8.93 -0.46
N LEU A 108 -6.98 8.26 -1.11
CA LEU A 108 -7.07 6.85 -1.46
C LEU A 108 -7.12 5.96 -0.21
N LEU A 109 -6.28 6.22 0.80
CA LEU A 109 -6.33 5.49 2.06
C LEU A 109 -7.68 5.64 2.76
N ASN A 110 -8.26 6.85 2.80
CA ASN A 110 -9.59 7.08 3.37
C ASN A 110 -10.69 6.33 2.59
N LEU A 111 -10.60 6.29 1.26
CA LEU A 111 -11.53 5.51 0.43
C LEU A 111 -11.42 4.01 0.72
N PHE A 112 -10.19 3.47 0.78
CA PHE A 112 -9.98 2.07 1.11
C PHE A 112 -10.44 1.71 2.53
N LEU A 113 -10.23 2.61 3.49
CA LEU A 113 -10.74 2.46 4.86
C LEU A 113 -12.27 2.33 4.85
N LYS A 114 -12.96 3.27 4.19
CA LYS A 114 -14.41 3.29 4.10
C LYS A 114 -14.95 2.03 3.41
N ASP A 115 -14.36 1.65 2.28
CA ASP A 115 -14.80 0.48 1.52
C ASP A 115 -14.58 -0.82 2.29
N SER A 116 -13.45 -0.95 2.99
CA SER A 116 -13.13 -2.12 3.81
C SER A 116 -14.07 -2.24 5.01
N LEU A 117 -14.37 -1.13 5.69
CA LEU A 117 -15.35 -1.08 6.78
C LEU A 117 -16.75 -1.50 6.32
N ASN A 118 -17.20 -0.99 5.17
CA ASN A 118 -18.51 -1.37 4.60
C ASN A 118 -18.62 -2.88 4.28
N ARG A 119 -17.49 -3.57 4.17
CA ARG A 119 -17.43 -5.03 3.94
C ARG A 119 -17.08 -5.83 5.20
N GLY A 120 -17.02 -5.17 6.37
CA GLY A 120 -16.69 -5.83 7.64
C GLY A 120 -15.24 -6.30 7.74
N ILE A 121 -14.34 -5.73 6.93
CA ILE A 121 -12.90 -6.00 7.02
C ILE A 121 -12.31 -5.09 8.10
N PRO A 122 -11.55 -5.62 9.08
CA PRO A 122 -10.80 -4.78 10.02
C PRO A 122 -9.83 -3.85 9.28
N VAL A 123 -9.72 -2.59 9.71
CA VAL A 123 -8.94 -1.52 9.04
C VAL A 123 -7.85 -0.92 9.92
N THR A 124 -7.36 -1.69 10.90
CA THR A 124 -6.40 -1.19 11.90
C THR A 124 -5.13 -0.66 11.23
N ASN A 125 -4.61 -1.33 10.19
CA ASN A 125 -3.35 -0.94 9.58
C ASN A 125 -3.52 0.19 8.58
N ILE A 126 -4.65 0.26 7.85
CA ILE A 126 -4.98 1.45 7.03
C ILE A 126 -5.07 2.69 7.94
N GLN A 127 -5.72 2.58 9.10
CA GLN A 127 -5.81 3.68 10.06
C GLN A 127 -4.43 4.08 10.60
N ASN A 128 -3.59 3.11 10.99
CA ASN A 128 -2.22 3.39 11.45
C ASN A 128 -1.37 4.13 10.40
N LEU A 129 -1.54 3.82 9.10
CA LEU A 129 -0.88 4.57 8.03
C LEU A 129 -1.39 6.01 7.93
N LEU A 130 -2.72 6.21 8.01
CA LEU A 130 -3.32 7.55 7.99
C LEU A 130 -2.82 8.42 9.16
N ASP A 131 -2.83 7.87 10.37
CA ASP A 131 -2.41 8.58 11.58
C ASP A 131 -0.92 8.97 11.50
N GLY A 132 -0.08 8.04 11.01
CA GLY A 132 1.33 8.31 10.78
C GLY A 132 1.55 9.45 9.77
N LEU A 133 0.80 9.45 8.66
CA LEU A 133 0.97 10.42 7.57
C LEU A 133 0.44 11.81 7.91
N GLN A 134 -0.53 11.91 8.83
CA GLN A 134 -1.05 13.19 9.31
C GLN A 134 -0.14 13.88 10.33
N THR A 135 0.77 13.12 10.95
CA THR A 135 1.75 13.62 11.91
C THR A 135 3.07 14.03 11.23
N TYR A 136 3.19 13.76 9.92
CA TYR A 136 4.40 13.94 9.11
C TYR A 136 4.60 15.39 8.63
#